data_AF-D8LDA7-F1
#
_entry.id   AF-D8LDA7-F1
#
_cell.length_a   1.000
_cell.length_b   1.000
_cell.length_c   1.000
_cell.angle_alpha   90.00
_cell.angle_beta   90.00
_cell.angle_gamma   90.00
#
_symmetry.space_group_name_H-M   'P 1'
#
loop_
_entity.id
_entity.type
_entity.pdbx_description
1 polymer ?
#
loop_
_entity_poly.entity_id
_entity_poly.type
_entity_poly.pdbx_seq_one_letter_code
_entity_poly.pdbx_strand_id
1 'polypeptide(L)'
;MALRYIDNEIRDFQVGGAAVNKKERKSSKARKADAFEDELIHSALRLSLQRILREAPPVDAARSRDFSVYTGTAGYCLLFLVLHSRGIGFGVAGRAGQLAGFSCPLELATAYLDAAQACLDKQVAKRGAANQGFTFLTGAAGVHAVGAAVAQRTGDMARCRRHAREVAAMEELALSEDELRSHDVLNGLAGYLSALLFVRANTRESCEGRRRRRGGKGRRGGGGGGGSSGDSTASASAAAAAAAAADEEASAKAAAAAAAAEEKALAETAAAAATAAAAAEDNEGMEYGGVLTYEWHGKMYLGAARGVSGILFVLMQALQTVYGDSLLVGARTGDGPDTEDLPPQAAEQLYLIRSTVDAVLNTVLPEGNFPSRPVSADDRLVQWCHGSPGIIPMLTKAHEVFEDDRYLEMARRSSEVVWKRGLLTKGNGICHGVAGNGYAFLSLRKADAADGRHQHRARSFAGFAASAVLGPNSSTGANASSRGDPFGPGAHVHHPRGGGFGLGRSSSHDAGKSIHSAGWPSNGCNGAGGDGGGDGGAGGGRAGAGGRSHSVGSGGACGAGGEMPSQAVPDRPMSLFEGLAGSAAFLADCCVSEAGAGEHAWFPSLALCS
;
A
#
# COMPACT_ATOMS: atom_id res chain seq x y z
N MET A 1 -24.73 19.14 -4.98
CA MET A 1 -23.73 18.08 -5.21
C MET A 1 -23.86 17.09 -4.06
N ALA A 2 -23.83 15.78 -4.31
CA ALA A 2 -23.78 14.79 -3.22
C ALA A 2 -22.51 15.01 -2.40
N LEU A 3 -22.61 14.87 -1.06
CA LEU A 3 -21.47 14.95 -0.16
C LEU A 3 -20.45 13.85 -0.53
N ARG A 4 -19.18 14.23 -0.68
CA ARG A 4 -18.08 13.29 -1.03
C ARG A 4 -17.53 12.53 0.17
N TYR A 5 -17.95 12.93 1.36
CA TYR A 5 -17.59 12.35 2.64
C TYR A 5 -18.81 12.36 3.56
N ILE A 6 -18.72 11.54 4.59
CA ILE A 6 -19.66 11.44 5.70
C ILE A 6 -19.11 12.34 6.81
N ASP A 7 -19.99 13.11 7.44
CA ASP A 7 -19.59 13.97 8.54
C ASP A 7 -19.02 13.12 9.68
N ASN A 8 -17.83 13.48 10.16
CA ASN A 8 -17.16 12.71 11.19
C ASN A 8 -17.73 13.04 12.58
N GLU A 9 -18.69 12.22 13.02
CA GLU A 9 -19.29 12.30 14.36
C GLU A 9 -18.50 11.49 15.41
N ILE A 10 -17.39 10.84 15.03
CA ILE A 10 -16.57 10.08 15.96
C ILE A 10 -15.93 11.03 16.95
N ARG A 11 -16.02 10.70 18.25
CA ARG A 11 -15.41 11.51 19.30
C ARG A 11 -13.89 11.55 19.12
N ASP A 12 -13.36 12.77 18.97
CA ASP A 12 -11.92 12.98 18.87
C ASP A 12 -11.21 12.82 20.23
N PHE A 13 -9.90 12.62 20.15
CA PHE A 13 -9.04 12.42 21.31
C PHE A 13 -8.90 13.70 22.14
N GLN A 14 -9.13 13.59 23.45
CA GLN A 14 -9.15 14.72 24.36
C GLN A 14 -7.75 14.95 24.96
N VAL A 15 -7.03 15.96 24.45
CA VAL A 15 -5.78 16.44 25.05
C VAL A 15 -6.12 17.35 26.24
N GLY A 16 -6.49 16.73 27.35
CA GLY A 16 -7.00 17.44 28.53
C GLY A 16 -7.11 16.49 29.71
N GLY A 17 -6.00 15.81 29.99
CA GLY A 17 -6.00 14.63 30.83
C GLY A 17 -4.64 13.95 30.98
N ALA A 18 -3.53 14.70 30.96
CA ALA A 18 -2.29 14.16 31.53
C ALA A 18 -2.41 13.91 33.06
N ALA A 19 -3.51 14.40 33.66
CA ALA A 19 -4.02 14.01 34.97
C ALA A 19 -5.38 13.26 34.90
N VAL A 20 -5.70 12.59 33.78
CA VAL A 20 -6.60 11.42 33.82
C VAL A 20 -5.83 10.39 34.61
N ASN A 21 -6.18 10.38 35.90
CA ASN A 21 -5.60 9.60 36.96
C ASN A 21 -5.20 8.21 36.40
N LYS A 22 -4.04 7.66 36.75
CA LYS A 22 -3.66 6.28 36.36
C LYS A 22 -4.80 5.27 36.63
N LYS A 23 -5.77 5.62 37.49
CA LYS A 23 -7.06 4.97 37.73
C LYS A 23 -8.08 4.99 36.57
N GLU A 24 -8.20 6.04 35.75
CA GLU A 24 -9.21 6.15 34.68
C GLU A 24 -8.81 5.38 33.41
N ARG A 25 -7.53 5.42 33.01
CA ARG A 25 -6.97 4.46 32.01
C ARG A 25 -7.02 3.01 32.51
N LYS A 26 -7.03 2.80 33.83
CA LYS A 26 -7.29 1.50 34.47
C LYS A 26 -8.78 1.24 34.71
N SER A 27 -9.68 2.15 34.35
CA SER A 27 -11.11 1.94 34.55
C SER A 27 -11.57 0.78 33.68
N SER A 28 -12.46 -0.03 34.23
CA SER A 28 -13.03 -1.18 33.53
C SER A 28 -13.81 -0.75 32.27
N LYS A 29 -14.28 0.49 32.18
CA LYS A 29 -15.09 1.00 31.07
C LYS A 29 -14.24 1.34 29.84
N ALA A 30 -13.11 2.03 29.99
CA ALA A 30 -12.20 2.34 28.89
C ALA A 30 -11.61 1.05 28.29
N ARG A 31 -11.13 0.14 29.15
CA ARG A 31 -10.63 -1.18 28.72
C ARG A 31 -11.66 -2.02 27.97
N LYS A 32 -12.94 -1.92 28.35
CA LYS A 32 -14.03 -2.62 27.65
C LYS A 32 -14.32 -1.99 26.28
N ALA A 33 -14.19 -0.68 26.14
CA ALA A 33 -14.38 -0.01 24.86
C ALA A 33 -13.25 -0.36 23.86
N ASP A 34 -11.99 -0.31 24.32
CA ASP A 34 -10.84 -0.69 23.50
C ASP A 34 -10.92 -2.17 23.07
N ALA A 35 -11.29 -3.06 24.01
CA ALA A 35 -11.48 -4.48 23.71
C ALA A 35 -12.62 -4.74 22.72
N PHE A 36 -13.71 -3.96 22.79
CA PHE A 36 -14.82 -4.05 21.84
C PHE A 36 -14.41 -3.58 20.44
N GLU A 37 -13.67 -2.48 20.34
CA GLU A 37 -13.13 -2.00 19.06
C GLU A 37 -12.16 -3.01 18.44
N ASP A 38 -11.27 -3.61 19.25
CA ASP A 38 -10.38 -4.69 18.81
C ASP A 38 -11.18 -5.89 18.29
N GLU A 39 -12.21 -6.33 19.02
CA GLU A 39 -13.08 -7.44 18.59
C GLU A 39 -13.80 -7.11 17.27
N LEU A 40 -14.26 -5.88 17.10
CA LEU A 40 -14.91 -5.39 15.88
C LEU A 40 -13.95 -5.45 14.68
N ILE A 41 -12.74 -4.89 14.84
CA ILE A 41 -11.71 -4.87 13.81
C ILE A 41 -11.30 -6.30 13.42
N HIS A 42 -11.06 -7.17 14.40
CA HIS A 42 -10.70 -8.57 14.16
C HIS A 42 -11.82 -9.35 13.45
N SER A 43 -13.08 -9.13 13.84
CA SER A 43 -14.24 -9.77 13.22
C SER A 43 -14.43 -9.32 11.77
N ALA A 44 -14.35 -8.01 11.52
CA ALA A 44 -14.44 -7.44 10.19
C ALA A 44 -13.29 -7.91 9.29
N LEU A 45 -12.06 -8.00 9.81
CA LEU A 45 -10.92 -8.57 9.10
C LEU A 45 -11.21 -10.01 8.68
N ARG A 46 -11.64 -10.87 9.61
CA ARG A 46 -11.94 -12.28 9.31
C ARG A 46 -13.01 -12.43 8.23
N LEU A 47 -14.10 -11.68 8.32
CA LEU A 47 -15.18 -11.69 7.32
C LEU A 47 -14.72 -11.16 5.96
N SER A 48 -13.86 -10.13 5.95
CA SER A 48 -13.26 -9.60 4.74
C SER A 48 -12.43 -10.66 4.02
N LEU A 49 -11.58 -11.39 4.76
CA LEU A 49 -10.77 -12.48 4.21
C LEU A 49 -11.63 -13.63 3.67
N GLN A 50 -12.69 -14.02 4.40
CA GLN A 50 -13.64 -15.03 3.91
C GLN A 50 -14.32 -14.59 2.60
N ARG A 51 -14.70 -13.32 2.50
CA ARG A 51 -15.30 -12.76 1.30
C ARG A 51 -14.32 -12.72 0.13
N ILE A 52 -13.07 -12.29 0.36
CA ILE A 52 -11.99 -12.29 -0.64
C ILE A 52 -11.77 -13.69 -1.20
N LEU A 53 -11.67 -14.70 -0.34
CA LEU A 53 -11.42 -16.07 -0.80
C LEU A 53 -12.62 -16.71 -1.51
N ARG A 54 -13.85 -16.27 -1.20
CA ARG A 54 -15.05 -16.71 -1.92
C ARG A 54 -15.17 -16.06 -3.30
N GLU A 55 -14.88 -14.77 -3.41
CA GLU A 55 -15.13 -13.98 -4.64
C GLU A 55 -13.89 -13.90 -5.56
N ALA A 56 -12.69 -14.10 -5.02
CA ALA A 56 -11.43 -14.06 -5.76
C ALA A 56 -10.45 -15.16 -5.27
N PRO A 57 -10.82 -16.46 -5.29
CA PRO A 57 -9.93 -17.53 -4.87
C PRO A 57 -8.66 -17.60 -5.74
N PRO A 58 -7.52 -18.12 -5.23
CA PRO A 58 -6.27 -18.17 -5.99
C PRO A 58 -6.39 -18.84 -7.37
N VAL A 59 -7.22 -19.90 -7.48
CA VAL A 59 -7.43 -20.63 -8.73
C VAL A 59 -8.07 -19.75 -9.82
N ASP A 60 -9.08 -18.96 -9.47
CA ASP A 60 -9.70 -18.03 -10.42
C ASP A 60 -8.81 -16.80 -10.65
N ALA A 61 -8.02 -16.41 -9.65
CA ALA A 61 -7.01 -15.37 -9.81
C ALA A 61 -5.92 -15.76 -10.83
N ALA A 62 -5.65 -17.05 -11.05
CA ALA A 62 -4.77 -17.54 -12.12
C ALA A 62 -5.42 -17.45 -13.52
N ARG A 63 -6.74 -17.29 -13.58
CA ARG A 63 -7.52 -16.99 -14.80
C ARG A 63 -7.73 -15.49 -14.99
N SER A 64 -7.38 -14.67 -14.00
CA SER A 64 -7.40 -13.21 -14.08
C SER A 64 -6.58 -12.72 -15.27
N ARG A 65 -6.93 -11.54 -15.78
CA ARG A 65 -6.15 -10.77 -16.76
C ARG A 65 -5.41 -9.61 -16.10
N ASP A 66 -5.35 -9.59 -14.78
CA ASP A 66 -4.74 -8.53 -14.01
C ASP A 66 -3.84 -9.17 -12.95
N PHE A 67 -2.53 -9.14 -13.20
CA PHE A 67 -1.51 -9.65 -12.28
C PHE A 67 -1.08 -8.59 -11.25
N SER A 68 -1.46 -7.33 -11.45
CA SER A 68 -0.87 -6.18 -10.75
C SER A 68 -1.07 -6.22 -9.24
N VAL A 69 -0.26 -5.47 -8.50
CA VAL A 69 -0.45 -5.26 -7.06
C VAL A 69 -1.65 -4.35 -6.80
N TYR A 70 -1.86 -3.35 -7.66
CA TYR A 70 -2.87 -2.33 -7.50
C TYR A 70 -4.30 -2.92 -7.50
N THR A 71 -4.68 -3.59 -8.59
CA THR A 71 -6.03 -4.16 -8.76
C THR A 71 -6.08 -5.67 -8.95
N GLY A 72 -4.92 -6.30 -9.11
CA GLY A 72 -4.78 -7.66 -9.59
C GLY A 72 -4.38 -8.69 -8.54
N THR A 73 -3.93 -9.84 -9.05
CA THR A 73 -3.65 -11.04 -8.26
C THR A 73 -2.49 -10.85 -7.27
N ALA A 74 -1.45 -10.11 -7.64
CA ALA A 74 -0.34 -9.82 -6.71
C ALA A 74 -0.77 -8.96 -5.52
N GLY A 75 -1.86 -8.19 -5.64
CA GLY A 75 -2.43 -7.43 -4.54
C GLY A 75 -2.95 -8.32 -3.40
N TYR A 76 -3.57 -9.44 -3.73
CA TYR A 76 -3.98 -10.45 -2.74
C TYR A 76 -2.76 -11.14 -2.12
N CYS A 77 -1.75 -11.45 -2.93
CA CYS A 77 -0.47 -11.99 -2.44
C CYS A 77 0.13 -11.05 -1.37
N LEU A 78 0.18 -9.75 -1.66
CA LEU A 78 0.68 -8.74 -0.74
C LEU A 78 -0.16 -8.64 0.54
N LEU A 79 -1.49 -8.70 0.45
CA LEU A 79 -2.37 -8.73 1.63
C LEU A 79 -2.01 -9.89 2.58
N PHE A 80 -1.86 -11.11 2.05
CA PHE A 80 -1.55 -12.26 2.89
C PHE A 80 -0.12 -12.25 3.43
N LEU A 81 0.82 -11.62 2.70
CA LEU A 81 2.16 -11.32 3.20
C LEU A 81 2.14 -10.30 4.35
N VAL A 82 1.29 -9.28 4.28
CA VAL A 82 1.07 -8.30 5.37
C VAL A 82 0.54 -9.02 6.60
N LEU A 83 -0.51 -9.83 6.47
CA LEU A 83 -1.08 -10.61 7.58
C LEU A 83 -0.01 -11.47 8.28
N HIS A 84 0.79 -12.19 7.49
CA HIS A 84 1.89 -13.00 8.02
C HIS A 84 2.92 -12.14 8.78
N SER A 85 3.34 -11.01 8.20
CA SER A 85 4.34 -10.12 8.80
C SER A 85 3.83 -9.44 10.08
N ARG A 86 2.51 -9.36 10.29
CA ARG A 86 1.90 -8.86 11.53
C ARG A 86 1.57 -9.97 12.54
N GLY A 87 1.97 -11.20 12.27
CA GLY A 87 1.69 -12.35 13.13
C GLY A 87 0.21 -12.76 13.19
N ILE A 88 -0.61 -12.32 12.23
CA ILE A 88 -2.05 -12.56 12.22
C ILE A 88 -2.33 -13.91 11.55
N GLY A 89 -2.63 -14.93 12.35
CA GLY A 89 -3.05 -16.25 11.88
C GLY A 89 -4.57 -16.36 11.60
N PHE A 90 -5.01 -17.53 11.14
CA PHE A 90 -6.45 -17.82 10.94
C PHE A 90 -7.15 -18.40 12.18
N GLY A 91 -6.37 -18.75 13.20
CA GLY A 91 -6.84 -19.25 14.47
C GLY A 91 -7.47 -18.19 15.36
N VAL A 92 -8.18 -18.64 16.40
CA VAL A 92 -8.66 -17.78 17.49
C VAL A 92 -7.98 -18.24 18.78
N ALA A 93 -7.38 -17.31 19.52
CA ALA A 93 -6.88 -17.49 20.89
C ALA A 93 -6.25 -18.87 21.18
N GLY A 94 -5.09 -19.16 20.59
CA GLY A 94 -4.30 -20.36 20.89
C GLY A 94 -4.76 -21.66 20.23
N ARG A 95 -5.77 -21.62 19.35
CA ARG A 95 -6.16 -22.78 18.51
C ARG A 95 -5.74 -22.56 17.07
N ALA A 96 -5.11 -23.58 16.48
CA ALA A 96 -4.88 -23.60 15.04
C ALA A 96 -6.23 -23.50 14.30
N GLY A 97 -6.29 -22.63 13.29
CA GLY A 97 -7.47 -22.45 12.46
C GLY A 97 -7.07 -22.52 10.99
N GLN A 98 -8.03 -22.86 10.15
CA GLN A 98 -7.87 -22.84 8.70
C GLN A 98 -8.80 -21.82 8.08
N LEU A 99 -8.41 -21.31 6.92
CA LEU A 99 -9.24 -20.46 6.09
C LEU A 99 -9.17 -20.96 4.65
N ALA A 100 -10.31 -21.41 4.11
CA ALA A 100 -10.41 -22.04 2.79
C ALA A 100 -9.42 -23.20 2.56
N GLY A 101 -9.13 -23.99 3.61
CA GLY A 101 -8.19 -25.13 3.55
C GLY A 101 -6.72 -24.77 3.76
N PHE A 102 -6.38 -23.49 3.91
CA PHE A 102 -5.02 -23.03 4.20
C PHE A 102 -4.81 -22.87 5.70
N SER A 103 -3.62 -23.24 6.19
CA SER A 103 -3.28 -23.27 7.61
C SER A 103 -2.68 -21.96 8.11
N CYS A 104 -2.10 -21.15 7.22
CA CYS A 104 -1.58 -19.83 7.56
C CYS A 104 -1.59 -18.85 6.37
N PRO A 105 -1.50 -17.53 6.63
CA PRO A 105 -1.46 -16.52 5.56
C PRO A 105 -0.33 -16.72 4.56
N LEU A 106 0.83 -17.21 4.99
CA LEU A 106 1.97 -17.39 4.09
C LEU A 106 1.70 -18.43 2.99
N GLU A 107 0.94 -19.49 3.29
CA GLU A 107 0.50 -20.47 2.28
C GLU A 107 -0.44 -19.82 1.25
N LEU A 108 -1.38 -18.98 1.69
CA LEU A 108 -2.22 -18.21 0.77
C LEU A 108 -1.40 -17.22 -0.06
N ALA A 109 -0.44 -16.53 0.54
CA ALA A 109 0.46 -15.63 -0.19
C ALA A 109 1.22 -16.38 -1.30
N THR A 110 1.70 -17.60 -1.02
CA THR A 110 2.36 -18.44 -2.04
C THR A 110 1.39 -18.86 -3.14
N ALA A 111 0.16 -19.28 -2.80
CA ALA A 111 -0.84 -19.66 -3.80
C ALA A 111 -1.24 -18.48 -4.72
N TYR A 112 -1.41 -17.27 -4.16
CA TYR A 112 -1.66 -16.07 -4.95
C TYR A 112 -0.43 -15.64 -5.75
N LEU A 113 0.78 -15.85 -5.26
CA LEU A 113 2.01 -15.60 -6.02
C LEU A 113 2.07 -16.48 -7.27
N ASP A 114 1.85 -17.79 -7.12
CA ASP A 114 1.82 -18.72 -8.26
C ASP A 114 0.76 -18.32 -9.28
N ALA A 115 -0.43 -17.90 -8.82
CA ALA A 115 -1.49 -17.39 -9.67
C ALA A 115 -1.13 -16.07 -10.38
N ALA A 116 -0.46 -15.14 -9.71
CA ALA A 116 -0.01 -13.87 -10.28
C ALA A 116 1.07 -14.10 -11.36
N GLN A 117 2.01 -15.00 -11.11
CA GLN A 117 3.04 -15.37 -12.09
C GLN A 117 2.41 -16.03 -13.32
N ALA A 118 1.51 -17.00 -13.14
CA ALA A 118 0.81 -17.62 -14.26
C ALA A 118 -0.01 -16.61 -15.09
N CYS A 119 -0.54 -15.56 -14.45
CA CYS A 119 -1.21 -14.46 -15.14
C CYS A 119 -0.21 -13.60 -15.92
N LEU A 120 0.91 -13.21 -15.30
CA LEU A 120 1.98 -12.44 -15.93
C LEU A 120 2.56 -13.18 -17.14
N ASP A 121 2.92 -14.45 -17.00
CA ASP A 121 3.49 -15.28 -18.06
C ASP A 121 2.57 -15.33 -19.29
N LYS A 122 1.26 -15.49 -19.07
CA LYS A 122 0.27 -15.45 -20.17
C LYS A 122 0.23 -14.09 -20.85
N GLN A 123 0.37 -13.00 -20.10
CA GLN A 123 0.37 -11.65 -20.67
C GLN A 123 1.65 -11.36 -21.44
N VAL A 124 2.81 -11.74 -20.90
CA VAL A 124 4.11 -11.65 -21.57
C VAL A 124 4.10 -12.49 -22.85
N ALA A 125 3.59 -13.72 -22.81
CA ALA A 125 3.46 -14.57 -24.00
C ALA A 125 2.53 -13.97 -25.07
N LYS A 126 1.48 -13.25 -24.65
CA LYS A 126 0.49 -12.65 -25.56
C LYS A 126 0.91 -11.30 -26.12
N ARG A 127 1.59 -10.46 -25.33
CA ARG A 127 1.85 -9.04 -25.62
C ARG A 127 3.34 -8.73 -25.76
N GLY A 128 4.22 -9.67 -25.44
CA GLY A 128 5.68 -9.47 -25.38
C GLY A 128 6.15 -8.91 -24.04
N ALA A 129 7.40 -9.22 -23.68
CA ALA A 129 8.02 -8.80 -22.42
C ALA A 129 8.13 -7.27 -22.30
N ALA A 130 8.29 -6.54 -23.40
CA ALA A 130 8.33 -5.07 -23.40
C ALA A 130 7.04 -4.42 -22.84
N ASN A 131 5.90 -5.12 -22.90
CA ASN A 131 4.60 -4.62 -22.46
C ASN A 131 4.20 -5.08 -21.05
N GLN A 132 5.14 -5.64 -20.28
CA GLN A 132 4.86 -6.16 -18.94
C GLN A 132 4.78 -5.08 -17.85
N GLY A 133 5.25 -3.86 -18.17
CA GLY A 133 5.41 -2.77 -17.20
C GLY A 133 6.49 -3.07 -16.16
N PHE A 134 7.10 -2.03 -15.60
CA PHE A 134 8.27 -2.16 -14.72
C PHE A 134 8.04 -1.64 -13.30
N THR A 135 6.80 -1.28 -12.93
CA THR A 135 6.51 -0.69 -11.60
C THR A 135 6.00 -1.70 -10.59
N PHE A 136 6.12 -1.35 -9.30
CA PHE A 136 5.60 -2.15 -8.20
C PHE A 136 4.07 -2.28 -8.21
N LEU A 137 3.35 -1.20 -8.52
CA LEU A 137 1.89 -1.21 -8.38
C LEU A 137 1.18 -1.80 -9.59
N THR A 138 1.59 -1.48 -10.80
CA THR A 138 0.86 -1.87 -12.02
C THR A 138 1.64 -2.81 -12.92
N GLY A 139 2.97 -2.84 -12.82
CA GLY A 139 3.87 -3.63 -13.66
C GLY A 139 4.31 -4.97 -13.07
N ALA A 140 5.12 -5.68 -13.86
CA ALA A 140 5.66 -6.99 -13.51
C ALA A 140 6.59 -6.93 -12.29
N ALA A 141 7.31 -5.82 -12.08
CA ALA A 141 8.19 -5.64 -10.94
C ALA A 141 7.46 -5.86 -9.60
N GLY A 142 6.17 -5.51 -9.51
CA GLY A 142 5.35 -5.82 -8.33
C GLY A 142 5.21 -7.31 -8.03
N VAL A 143 4.94 -8.12 -9.05
CA VAL A 143 4.82 -9.58 -8.93
C VAL A 143 6.14 -10.16 -8.44
N HIS A 144 7.25 -9.72 -9.02
CA HIS A 144 8.57 -10.22 -8.63
C HIS A 144 9.01 -9.72 -7.25
N ALA A 145 8.79 -8.45 -6.91
CA ALA A 145 9.15 -7.90 -5.62
C ALA A 145 8.41 -8.59 -4.46
N VAL A 146 7.08 -8.76 -4.58
CA VAL A 146 6.29 -9.53 -3.60
C VAL A 146 6.71 -11.00 -3.61
N GLY A 147 7.02 -11.57 -4.78
CA GLY A 147 7.52 -12.93 -4.91
C GLY A 147 8.83 -13.19 -4.19
N ALA A 148 9.77 -12.25 -4.24
CA ALA A 148 11.03 -12.32 -3.49
C ALA A 148 10.76 -12.33 -1.98
N ALA A 149 9.88 -11.47 -1.48
CA ALA A 149 9.55 -11.36 -0.07
C ALA A 149 8.81 -12.61 0.48
N VAL A 150 7.91 -13.21 -0.31
CA VAL A 150 7.25 -14.48 0.03
C VAL A 150 8.27 -15.61 0.05
N ALA A 151 9.09 -15.73 -0.99
CA ALA A 151 10.10 -16.78 -1.11
C ALA A 151 11.16 -16.72 0.01
N GLN A 152 11.54 -15.51 0.43
CA GLN A 152 12.39 -15.31 1.61
C GLN A 152 11.78 -15.94 2.87
N ARG A 153 10.48 -15.73 3.10
CA ARG A 153 9.77 -16.19 4.31
C ARG A 153 9.43 -17.68 4.26
N THR A 154 9.25 -18.26 3.08
CA THR A 154 9.08 -19.71 2.91
C THR A 154 10.41 -20.48 2.94
N GLY A 155 11.55 -19.77 2.86
CA GLY A 155 12.89 -20.35 2.84
C GLY A 155 13.35 -20.82 1.46
N ASP A 156 12.59 -20.55 0.40
CA ASP A 156 12.99 -20.83 -0.99
C ASP A 156 13.93 -19.74 -1.51
N MET A 157 15.20 -19.80 -1.07
CA MET A 157 16.23 -18.81 -1.42
C MET A 157 16.54 -18.77 -2.92
N ALA A 158 16.33 -19.86 -3.65
CA ALA A 158 16.53 -19.90 -5.09
C ALA A 158 15.44 -19.10 -5.82
N ARG A 159 14.17 -19.29 -5.43
CA ARG A 159 13.06 -18.48 -5.93
C ARG A 159 13.18 -17.02 -5.52
N CYS A 160 13.61 -16.74 -4.28
CA CYS A 160 13.86 -15.39 -3.80
C CYS A 160 14.87 -14.66 -4.70
N ARG A 161 16.04 -15.24 -4.94
CA ARG A 161 17.08 -14.67 -5.80
C ARG A 161 16.63 -14.50 -7.25
N ARG A 162 15.87 -15.44 -7.80
CA ARG A 162 15.33 -15.33 -9.15
C ARG A 162 14.44 -14.10 -9.25
N HIS A 163 13.46 -13.95 -8.36
CA HIS A 163 12.58 -12.79 -8.35
C HIS A 163 13.32 -11.46 -8.17
N ALA A 164 14.27 -11.39 -7.23
CA ALA A 164 15.16 -10.25 -7.04
C ALA A 164 15.87 -9.83 -8.34
N ARG A 165 16.46 -10.80 -9.05
CA ARG A 165 17.12 -10.57 -10.35
C ARG A 165 16.18 -10.08 -11.43
N GLU A 166 14.95 -10.62 -11.49
CA GLU A 166 13.94 -10.14 -12.45
C GLU A 166 13.57 -8.68 -12.19
N VAL A 167 13.48 -8.25 -10.92
CA VAL A 167 13.27 -6.83 -10.60
C VAL A 167 14.47 -6.00 -11.06
N ALA A 168 15.70 -6.40 -10.75
CA ALA A 168 16.90 -5.66 -11.17
C ALA A 168 17.06 -5.61 -12.70
N ALA A 169 16.70 -6.68 -13.43
CA ALA A 169 16.79 -6.73 -14.89
C ALA A 169 15.83 -5.78 -15.61
N MET A 170 14.78 -5.30 -14.94
CA MET A 170 13.87 -4.30 -15.51
C MET A 170 14.48 -2.89 -15.58
N GLU A 171 15.70 -2.68 -15.08
CA GLU A 171 16.46 -1.42 -15.20
C GLU A 171 16.54 -0.97 -16.66
N GLU A 172 16.84 -1.88 -17.59
CA GLU A 172 16.92 -1.57 -19.02
C GLU A 172 15.59 -1.04 -19.57
N LEU A 173 14.47 -1.66 -19.18
CA LEU A 173 13.14 -1.24 -19.58
C LEU A 173 12.73 0.08 -18.90
N ALA A 174 13.14 0.31 -17.65
CA ALA A 174 12.81 1.52 -16.91
C ALA A 174 13.62 2.73 -17.39
N LEU A 175 14.89 2.51 -17.78
CA LEU A 175 15.82 3.56 -18.19
C LEU A 175 15.91 3.76 -19.71
N SER A 176 15.16 3.01 -20.52
CA SER A 176 15.12 3.13 -21.98
C SER A 176 14.67 4.52 -22.44
N GLU A 177 15.44 5.22 -23.28
CA GLU A 177 15.15 6.56 -23.81
C GLU A 177 13.77 6.60 -24.49
N ASP A 178 12.76 7.06 -23.74
CA ASP A 178 11.37 7.21 -24.18
C ASP A 178 10.90 8.57 -23.70
N GLU A 179 10.59 9.46 -24.64
CA GLU A 179 10.11 10.81 -24.35
C GLU A 179 8.77 10.81 -23.60
N LEU A 180 8.01 9.70 -23.65
CA LEU A 180 6.74 9.53 -22.93
C LEU A 180 6.89 8.87 -21.55
N ARG A 181 8.13 8.67 -21.08
CA ARG A 181 8.39 8.01 -19.80
C ARG A 181 7.77 8.78 -18.64
N SER A 182 6.92 8.10 -17.87
CA SER A 182 6.40 8.66 -16.61
C SER A 182 7.43 8.56 -15.48
N HIS A 183 7.30 9.45 -14.50
CA HIS A 183 8.08 9.45 -13.27
C HIS A 183 7.26 8.96 -12.06
N ASP A 184 5.95 8.79 -12.22
CA ASP A 184 5.02 8.52 -11.12
C ASP A 184 5.11 7.12 -10.48
N VAL A 185 4.40 6.92 -9.38
CA VAL A 185 4.43 5.68 -8.58
C VAL A 185 3.66 4.53 -9.25
N LEU A 186 2.67 4.83 -10.09
CA LEU A 186 1.88 3.82 -10.78
C LEU A 186 2.63 3.24 -11.97
N ASN A 187 3.17 4.07 -12.87
CA ASN A 187 3.75 3.63 -14.14
C ASN A 187 5.16 4.15 -14.43
N GLY A 188 5.76 4.93 -13.53
CA GLY A 188 7.03 5.59 -13.77
C GLY A 188 8.18 5.12 -12.88
N LEU A 189 9.29 5.87 -12.95
CA LEU A 189 10.54 5.55 -12.23
C LEU A 189 10.34 5.43 -10.71
N ALA A 190 9.49 6.27 -10.09
CA ALA A 190 9.18 6.12 -8.67
C ALA A 190 8.49 4.78 -8.36
N GLY A 191 7.67 4.27 -9.27
CA GLY A 191 7.07 2.95 -9.18
C GLY A 191 8.08 1.81 -9.29
N TYR A 192 9.16 1.99 -10.07
CA TYR A 192 10.25 1.02 -10.16
C TYR A 192 11.14 1.04 -8.91
N LEU A 193 11.54 2.24 -8.48
CA LEU A 193 12.27 2.45 -7.23
C LEU A 193 11.55 1.82 -6.04
N SER A 194 10.21 1.91 -6.03
CA SER A 194 9.38 1.25 -5.03
C SER A 194 9.61 -0.25 -4.98
N ALA A 195 9.71 -0.92 -6.14
CA ALA A 195 9.96 -2.36 -6.21
C ALA A 195 11.37 -2.73 -5.72
N LEU A 196 12.39 -1.97 -6.12
CA LEU A 196 13.78 -2.19 -5.71
C LEU A 196 13.96 -2.03 -4.19
N LEU A 197 13.42 -0.96 -3.63
CA LEU A 197 13.41 -0.71 -2.19
C LEU A 197 12.64 -1.78 -1.42
N PHE A 198 11.50 -2.24 -1.95
CA PHE A 198 10.71 -3.31 -1.34
C PHE A 198 11.50 -4.62 -1.28
N VAL A 199 12.16 -5.02 -2.38
CA VAL A 199 13.02 -6.21 -2.41
C VAL A 199 14.10 -6.07 -1.35
N ARG A 200 14.85 -4.96 -1.35
CA ARG A 200 15.93 -4.70 -0.40
C ARG A 200 15.48 -4.82 1.07
N ALA A 201 14.32 -4.26 1.40
CA ALA A 201 13.75 -4.31 2.75
C ALA A 201 13.30 -5.70 3.19
N ASN A 202 13.06 -6.62 2.25
CA ASN A 202 12.44 -7.92 2.51
C ASN A 202 13.33 -9.13 2.23
N THR A 203 14.46 -8.98 1.54
CA THR A 203 15.35 -10.11 1.19
C THR A 203 16.69 -10.09 1.91
N ARG A 204 17.13 -8.92 2.40
CA ARG A 204 18.38 -8.80 3.15
C ARG A 204 18.15 -9.29 4.59
N GLU A 205 18.95 -10.27 5.04
CA GLU A 205 18.95 -10.65 6.46
C GLU A 205 19.34 -9.44 7.30
N SER A 206 18.54 -9.07 8.32
CA SER A 206 19.07 -8.23 9.40
C SER A 206 20.31 -8.92 9.95
N CYS A 207 21.44 -8.21 9.96
CA CYS A 207 22.71 -8.70 10.48
C CYS A 207 22.60 -9.24 11.93
N GLU A 208 21.55 -8.86 12.66
CA GLU A 208 21.26 -9.30 14.02
C GLU A 208 20.82 -10.78 14.11
N GLY A 209 20.14 -11.32 13.08
CA GLY A 209 19.66 -12.70 13.07
C GLY A 209 20.78 -13.75 13.02
N ARG A 210 21.89 -13.41 12.35
CA ARG A 210 23.07 -14.29 12.21
C ARG A 210 23.84 -14.44 13.52
N ARG A 211 23.82 -13.43 14.39
CA ARG A 211 24.48 -13.45 15.71
C ARG A 211 23.75 -14.35 16.71
N ARG A 212 22.42 -14.40 16.68
CA ARG A 212 21.60 -15.27 17.55
C ARG A 212 21.70 -16.76 17.19
N ARG A 213 21.77 -17.11 15.89
CA ARG A 213 21.90 -18.52 15.46
C ARG A 213 23.27 -19.14 15.72
N ARG A 214 24.36 -18.35 15.68
CA ARG A 214 25.72 -18.84 15.98
C ARG A 214 26.00 -18.98 17.49
N GLY A 215 25.26 -18.30 18.37
CA GLY A 215 25.47 -18.37 19.83
C GLY A 215 24.90 -19.61 20.54
N GLY A 216 24.13 -20.47 19.86
CA GLY A 216 23.36 -21.56 20.49
C GLY A 216 23.95 -22.98 20.41
N LYS A 217 25.08 -23.20 19.70
CA LYS A 217 25.71 -24.52 19.58
C LYS A 217 27.13 -24.50 20.11
N GLY A 218 27.26 -24.61 21.43
CA GLY A 218 28.56 -24.68 22.09
C GLY A 218 28.47 -25.31 23.47
N ARG A 219 28.08 -26.59 23.55
CA ARG A 219 28.53 -27.57 24.57
C ARG A 219 27.75 -28.89 24.45
N ARG A 220 28.35 -29.88 23.80
CA ARG A 220 28.19 -31.28 24.20
C ARG A 220 29.58 -31.91 24.21
N GLY A 221 30.01 -32.26 25.42
CA GLY A 221 31.29 -32.90 25.68
C GLY A 221 31.36 -34.29 25.06
N GLY A 222 32.54 -34.63 24.56
CA GLY A 222 32.87 -35.94 24.03
C GLY A 222 33.07 -36.97 25.14
N GLY A 223 32.69 -38.20 24.81
CA GLY A 223 33.16 -39.43 25.45
C GLY A 223 33.36 -40.44 24.34
N GLY A 224 34.62 -40.82 24.10
CA GLY A 224 35.03 -41.67 22.99
C GLY A 224 34.79 -43.16 23.22
N GLY A 225 34.75 -43.90 22.13
CA GLY A 225 34.82 -45.36 22.07
C GLY A 225 35.19 -45.76 20.64
N GLY A 226 36.38 -46.32 20.49
CA GLY A 226 37.00 -46.63 19.20
C GLY A 226 36.38 -47.83 18.47
N GLY A 227 36.61 -47.86 17.16
CA GLY A 227 36.28 -48.97 16.28
C GLY A 227 36.82 -48.70 14.88
N SER A 228 37.95 -49.33 14.55
CA SER A 228 38.61 -49.31 13.25
C SER A 228 37.88 -50.20 12.25
N SER A 229 37.45 -49.65 11.11
CA SER A 229 37.41 -50.33 9.79
C SER A 229 36.74 -49.44 8.73
N GLY A 230 37.41 -49.23 7.59
CA GLY A 230 36.77 -48.84 6.33
C GLY A 230 37.31 -47.57 5.66
N ASP A 231 38.42 -47.68 4.93
CA ASP A 231 39.10 -46.58 4.23
C ASP A 231 38.51 -46.27 2.84
N SER A 232 37.18 -46.35 2.69
CA SER A 232 36.48 -46.03 1.42
C SER A 232 35.23 -45.16 1.58
N THR A 233 34.77 -44.93 2.81
CA THR A 233 33.63 -44.05 3.12
C THR A 233 34.07 -42.62 3.46
N ALA A 234 35.33 -42.42 3.90
CA ALA A 234 35.89 -41.11 4.23
C ALA A 234 36.13 -40.22 3.00
N SER A 235 36.52 -40.80 1.86
CA SER A 235 36.71 -40.05 0.61
C SER A 235 35.38 -39.61 -0.01
N ALA A 236 34.34 -40.47 0.08
CA ALA A 236 32.99 -40.14 -0.35
C ALA A 236 32.34 -39.06 0.53
N SER A 237 32.54 -39.09 1.85
CA SER A 237 32.05 -38.04 2.75
C SER A 237 32.80 -36.72 2.56
N ALA A 238 34.10 -36.76 2.27
CA ALA A 238 34.89 -35.57 1.97
C ALA A 238 34.48 -34.95 0.62
N ALA A 239 34.20 -35.76 -0.40
CA ALA A 239 33.70 -35.30 -1.69
C ALA A 239 32.29 -34.70 -1.58
N ALA A 240 31.40 -35.31 -0.80
CA ALA A 240 30.06 -34.77 -0.54
C ALA A 240 30.11 -33.45 0.26
N ALA A 241 31.02 -33.34 1.24
CA ALA A 241 31.26 -32.12 1.99
C ALA A 241 31.87 -31.00 1.10
N ALA A 242 32.80 -31.36 0.21
CA ALA A 242 33.38 -30.43 -0.75
C ALA A 242 32.34 -29.95 -1.79
N ALA A 243 31.46 -30.84 -2.27
CA ALA A 243 30.36 -30.49 -3.16
C ALA A 243 29.35 -29.57 -2.46
N ALA A 244 28.97 -29.87 -1.22
CA ALA A 244 28.09 -29.00 -0.43
C ALA A 244 28.70 -27.62 -0.15
N ALA A 245 30.02 -27.56 0.12
CA ALA A 245 30.74 -26.30 0.30
C ALA A 245 30.82 -25.48 -1.00
N ALA A 246 31.04 -26.14 -2.14
CA ALA A 246 31.03 -25.50 -3.45
C ALA A 246 29.64 -24.96 -3.83
N ASP A 247 28.57 -25.70 -3.51
CA ASP A 247 27.18 -25.25 -3.70
C ASP A 247 26.84 -24.05 -2.78
N GLU A 248 27.34 -24.06 -1.54
CA GLU A 248 27.19 -22.94 -0.61
C GLU A 248 27.93 -21.68 -1.09
N GLU A 249 29.16 -21.84 -1.59
CA GLU A 249 29.94 -20.75 -2.18
C GLU A 249 29.27 -20.18 -3.45
N ALA A 250 28.78 -21.05 -4.34
CA ALA A 250 28.07 -20.64 -5.54
C ALA A 250 26.76 -19.89 -5.20
N SER A 251 26.01 -20.39 -4.21
CA SER A 251 24.80 -19.73 -3.69
C SER A 251 25.11 -18.36 -3.09
N ALA A 252 26.22 -18.22 -2.35
CA ALA A 252 26.67 -16.96 -1.78
C ALA A 252 27.09 -15.94 -2.85
N LYS A 253 27.87 -16.36 -3.86
CA LYS A 253 28.21 -15.53 -5.03
C LYS A 253 26.98 -15.08 -5.79
N ALA A 254 26.04 -15.99 -6.02
CA ALA A 254 24.77 -15.71 -6.68
C ALA A 254 23.92 -14.68 -5.93
N ALA A 255 23.92 -14.73 -4.59
CA ALA A 255 23.25 -13.76 -3.72
C ALA A 255 23.92 -12.39 -3.76
N ALA A 256 25.26 -12.35 -3.67
CA ALA A 256 26.02 -11.10 -3.75
C ALA A 256 25.82 -10.40 -5.10
N ALA A 257 25.81 -11.15 -6.21
CA ALA A 257 25.57 -10.59 -7.55
C ALA A 257 24.15 -10.01 -7.68
N ALA A 258 23.13 -10.68 -7.14
CA ALA A 258 21.76 -10.16 -7.14
C ALA A 258 21.65 -8.86 -6.33
N ALA A 259 22.23 -8.83 -5.13
CA ALA A 259 22.23 -7.65 -4.27
C ALA A 259 22.99 -6.46 -4.91
N ALA A 260 24.10 -6.73 -5.61
CA ALA A 260 24.85 -5.70 -6.33
C ALA A 260 24.06 -5.15 -7.53
N ALA A 261 23.38 -6.00 -8.28
CA ALA A 261 22.52 -5.58 -9.38
C ALA A 261 21.33 -4.71 -8.90
N GLU A 262 20.68 -5.11 -7.80
CA GLU A 262 19.64 -4.30 -7.15
C GLU A 262 20.16 -2.94 -6.70
N GLU A 263 21.37 -2.90 -6.13
CA GLU A 263 21.97 -1.67 -5.61
C GLU A 263 22.36 -0.70 -6.73
N LYS A 264 22.94 -1.23 -7.82
CA LYS A 264 23.19 -0.47 -9.05
C LYS A 264 21.90 0.10 -9.62
N ALA A 265 20.89 -0.75 -9.85
CA ALA A 265 19.60 -0.32 -10.40
C ALA A 265 18.92 0.72 -9.52
N LEU A 266 19.02 0.59 -8.20
CA LEU A 266 18.48 1.57 -7.25
C LEU A 266 19.18 2.93 -7.38
N ALA A 267 20.51 2.94 -7.38
CA ALA A 267 21.29 4.18 -7.49
C ALA A 267 21.08 4.88 -8.84
N GLU A 268 21.14 4.14 -9.96
CA GLU A 268 20.98 4.70 -11.31
C GLU A 268 19.55 5.22 -11.53
N THR A 269 18.53 4.47 -11.10
CA THR A 269 17.13 4.91 -11.21
C THR A 269 16.85 6.13 -10.33
N ALA A 270 17.41 6.17 -9.12
CA ALA A 270 17.24 7.31 -8.21
C ALA A 270 17.89 8.56 -8.79
N ALA A 271 19.09 8.42 -9.36
CA ALA A 271 19.75 9.51 -10.05
C ALA A 271 18.91 10.02 -11.23
N ALA A 272 18.47 9.13 -12.12
CA ALA A 272 17.65 9.49 -13.28
C ALA A 272 16.35 10.22 -12.89
N ALA A 273 15.65 9.73 -11.86
CA ALA A 273 14.42 10.34 -11.37
C ALA A 273 14.65 11.71 -10.68
N ALA A 274 15.81 11.89 -10.04
CA ALA A 274 16.19 13.15 -9.38
C ALA A 274 16.83 14.18 -10.33
N THR A 275 17.19 13.81 -11.55
CA THR A 275 17.73 14.72 -12.58
C THR A 275 16.73 15.05 -13.69
N ALA A 276 15.58 14.39 -13.74
CA ALA A 276 14.53 14.60 -14.76
C ALA A 276 13.85 15.99 -14.71
N ALA A 277 14.40 16.93 -13.96
CA ALA A 277 13.82 18.23 -13.64
C ALA A 277 14.21 19.40 -14.55
N ALA A 278 15.13 19.20 -15.49
CA ALA A 278 15.60 20.29 -16.32
C ALA A 278 14.96 20.21 -17.71
N ALA A 279 13.76 20.81 -17.89
CA ALA A 279 13.26 21.40 -19.15
C ALA A 279 11.73 21.65 -19.17
N ALA A 280 11.09 22.01 -18.06
CA ALA A 280 9.76 22.63 -18.17
C ALA A 280 9.94 24.12 -18.46
N GLU A 281 10.06 24.48 -19.74
CA GLU A 281 9.89 25.88 -20.15
C GLU A 281 8.51 26.37 -19.69
N ASP A 282 8.48 27.63 -19.22
CA ASP A 282 7.34 28.37 -18.70
C ASP A 282 6.00 28.04 -19.39
N ASN A 283 5.23 27.09 -18.85
CA ASN A 283 3.85 26.87 -19.31
C ASN A 283 2.80 27.44 -18.35
N GLU A 284 3.16 27.88 -17.14
CA GLU A 284 2.22 28.49 -16.17
C GLU A 284 2.77 29.72 -15.40
N GLY A 285 3.86 30.35 -15.88
CA GLY A 285 4.27 31.69 -15.42
C GLY A 285 4.86 31.79 -13.99
N MET A 286 5.57 30.75 -13.53
CA MET A 286 6.36 30.78 -12.30
C MET A 286 7.83 30.48 -12.62
N GLU A 287 8.72 31.38 -12.20
CA GLU A 287 10.18 31.22 -12.34
C GLU A 287 10.66 30.14 -11.36
N TYR A 288 10.87 28.91 -11.86
CA TYR A 288 11.21 27.72 -11.09
C TYR A 288 12.70 27.39 -11.15
N GLY A 289 13.57 28.38 -10.94
CA GLY A 289 15.00 28.10 -10.73
C GLY A 289 15.18 27.18 -9.51
N GLY A 290 15.54 25.91 -9.71
CA GLY A 290 15.95 25.00 -8.64
C GLY A 290 14.86 24.11 -8.02
N VAL A 291 13.78 23.76 -8.73
CA VAL A 291 12.84 22.70 -8.31
C VAL A 291 12.68 21.60 -9.37
N LEU A 292 12.16 20.44 -8.95
CA LEU A 292 11.85 19.30 -9.81
C LEU A 292 10.41 19.40 -10.35
N THR A 293 10.25 19.31 -11.67
CA THR A 293 8.94 19.29 -12.34
C THR A 293 8.63 17.93 -12.93
N TYR A 294 7.41 17.42 -12.72
CA TYR A 294 6.96 16.14 -13.27
C TYR A 294 5.57 16.27 -13.85
N GLU A 295 5.38 15.71 -15.04
CA GLU A 295 4.10 15.74 -15.75
C GLU A 295 3.55 14.35 -16.02
N TRP A 296 2.22 14.27 -16.07
CA TRP A 296 1.51 13.11 -16.58
C TRP A 296 0.32 13.59 -17.43
N HIS A 297 0.29 13.18 -18.70
CA HIS A 297 -0.64 13.71 -19.72
C HIS A 297 -0.71 15.24 -19.74
N GLY A 298 0.46 15.90 -19.76
CA GLY A 298 0.60 17.35 -19.86
C GLY A 298 0.08 18.11 -18.63
N LYS A 299 0.07 17.48 -17.45
CA LYS A 299 -0.41 18.08 -16.19
C LYS A 299 0.53 17.76 -15.05
N MET A 300 0.82 18.78 -14.23
CA MET A 300 1.56 18.63 -12.98
C MET A 300 0.63 18.24 -11.84
N TYR A 301 0.63 16.96 -11.48
CA TYR A 301 -0.17 16.46 -10.35
C TYR A 301 0.59 16.57 -9.04
N LEU A 302 -0.13 16.86 -7.94
CA LEU A 302 0.48 16.97 -6.61
C LEU A 302 0.42 15.68 -5.78
N GLY A 303 -0.67 14.90 -5.89
CA GLY A 303 -0.93 13.75 -5.01
C GLY A 303 -0.02 12.53 -5.22
N ALA A 304 -0.16 11.49 -4.40
CA ALA A 304 0.81 10.40 -4.33
C ALA A 304 0.82 9.44 -5.54
N ALA A 305 -0.31 9.29 -6.24
CA ALA A 305 -0.43 8.26 -7.28
C ALA A 305 0.30 8.64 -8.57
N ARG A 306 -0.01 9.84 -9.09
CA ARG A 306 0.49 10.36 -10.37
C ARG A 306 1.34 11.62 -10.22
N GLY A 307 1.50 12.11 -9.00
CA GLY A 307 2.03 13.44 -8.73
C GLY A 307 3.34 13.44 -7.94
N VAL A 308 3.86 14.65 -7.78
CA VAL A 308 5.18 14.92 -7.22
C VAL A 308 5.31 14.40 -5.77
N SER A 309 4.25 14.37 -4.97
CA SER A 309 4.31 13.85 -3.60
C SER A 309 4.81 12.41 -3.53
N GLY A 310 4.27 11.53 -4.37
CA GLY A 310 4.67 10.13 -4.40
C GLY A 310 6.10 9.95 -4.89
N ILE A 311 6.50 10.76 -5.87
CA ILE A 311 7.84 10.77 -6.44
C ILE A 311 8.86 11.18 -5.38
N LEU A 312 8.64 12.33 -4.73
CA LEU A 312 9.54 12.84 -3.69
C LEU A 312 9.61 11.89 -2.49
N PHE A 313 8.49 11.30 -2.06
CA PHE A 313 8.48 10.31 -0.98
C PHE A 313 9.41 9.13 -1.27
N VAL A 314 9.33 8.56 -2.49
CA VAL A 314 10.16 7.43 -2.90
C VAL A 314 11.62 7.86 -3.11
N LEU A 315 11.87 9.02 -3.71
CA LEU A 315 13.22 9.56 -3.89
C LEU A 315 13.93 9.73 -2.55
N MET A 316 13.29 10.36 -1.57
CA MET A 316 13.85 10.51 -0.22
C MET A 316 14.19 9.17 0.44
N GLN A 317 13.37 8.13 0.25
CA GLN A 317 13.68 6.78 0.73
C GLN A 317 14.85 6.15 -0.02
N ALA A 318 14.91 6.33 -1.34
CA ALA A 318 15.99 5.81 -2.17
C ALA A 318 17.33 6.45 -1.80
N LEU A 319 17.39 7.77 -1.69
CA LEU A 319 18.60 8.49 -1.33
C LEU A 319 19.07 8.13 0.08
N GLN A 320 18.16 8.06 1.07
CA GLN A 320 18.52 7.57 2.41
C GLN A 320 19.08 6.15 2.36
N THR A 321 18.54 5.29 1.51
CA THR A 321 19.01 3.90 1.37
C THR A 321 20.38 3.78 0.71
N VAL A 322 20.67 4.63 -0.28
CA VAL A 322 21.93 4.66 -1.03
C VAL A 322 23.04 5.31 -0.20
N TYR A 323 22.72 6.40 0.48
CA TYR A 323 23.70 7.24 1.18
C TYR A 323 23.80 6.97 2.69
N GLY A 324 22.82 6.27 3.28
CA GLY A 324 22.80 5.87 4.69
C GLY A 324 22.15 6.90 5.64
N ASP A 325 21.75 6.44 6.84
CA ASP A 325 20.99 7.24 7.81
C ASP A 325 21.80 8.40 8.42
N SER A 326 23.12 8.23 8.59
CA SER A 326 24.00 9.26 9.17
C SER A 326 24.24 10.47 8.25
N LEU A 327 23.90 10.37 6.95
CA LEU A 327 24.13 11.42 5.96
C LEU A 327 23.04 12.52 5.97
N LEU A 328 21.90 12.31 6.64
CA LEU A 328 20.76 13.25 6.61
C LEU A 328 20.78 14.30 7.72
N VAL A 329 21.65 14.11 8.72
CA VAL A 329 21.80 15.01 9.89
C VAL A 329 22.44 16.36 9.50
N GLY A 330 22.99 16.50 8.29
CA GLY A 330 23.67 17.73 7.80
C GLY A 330 22.79 18.74 7.06
N ALA A 331 21.51 18.45 6.78
CA ALA A 331 20.62 19.34 6.02
C ALA A 331 19.95 20.43 6.90
N ARG A 332 20.62 20.87 7.98
CA ARG A 332 20.02 21.49 9.17
C ARG A 332 19.68 22.97 9.07
N THR A 333 20.24 23.73 8.14
CA THR A 333 20.11 25.19 8.18
C THR A 333 19.79 25.77 6.80
N GLY A 334 18.97 26.83 6.79
CA GLY A 334 18.46 27.50 5.59
C GLY A 334 19.50 28.24 4.73
N ASP A 335 20.78 27.88 4.83
CA ASP A 335 21.91 28.45 4.09
C ASP A 335 22.49 27.47 3.04
N GLY A 336 21.71 26.45 2.65
CA GLY A 336 22.20 25.31 1.87
C GLY A 336 22.65 24.18 2.81
N PRO A 337 22.70 22.92 2.34
CA PRO A 337 23.06 21.84 3.25
C PRO A 337 24.54 22.01 3.66
N ASP A 338 24.89 21.65 4.89
CA ASP A 338 26.29 21.43 5.27
C ASP A 338 26.75 20.17 4.50
N THR A 339 27.05 20.39 3.22
CA THR A 339 27.26 19.40 2.16
C THR A 339 28.71 18.98 2.05
N GLU A 340 29.61 19.51 2.90
CA GLU A 340 31.05 19.30 2.75
C GLU A 340 31.44 17.81 2.77
N ASP A 341 30.64 16.96 3.43
CA ASP A 341 30.83 15.50 3.51
C ASP A 341 29.96 14.69 2.52
N LEU A 342 29.05 15.33 1.77
CA LEU A 342 28.19 14.67 0.79
C LEU A 342 28.84 14.65 -0.61
N PRO A 343 28.66 13.57 -1.39
CA PRO A 343 28.95 13.63 -2.82
C PRO A 343 28.19 14.80 -3.47
N PRO A 344 28.82 15.63 -4.33
CA PRO A 344 28.17 16.81 -4.91
C PRO A 344 26.82 16.52 -5.59
N GLN A 345 26.71 15.36 -6.25
CA GLN A 345 25.46 14.91 -6.85
C GLN A 345 24.36 14.66 -5.81
N ALA A 346 24.70 14.07 -4.67
CA ALA A 346 23.75 13.81 -3.59
C ALA A 346 23.26 15.13 -2.96
N ALA A 347 24.18 16.07 -2.76
CA ALA A 347 23.89 17.41 -2.27
C ALA A 347 22.91 18.15 -3.19
N GLU A 348 23.17 18.16 -4.49
CA GLU A 348 22.30 18.77 -5.49
C GLU A 348 20.91 18.11 -5.51
N GLN A 349 20.85 16.78 -5.51
CA GLN A 349 19.58 16.03 -5.47
C GLN A 349 18.75 16.39 -4.24
N LEU A 350 19.36 16.44 -3.05
CA LEU A 350 18.67 16.80 -1.81
C LEU A 350 18.20 18.25 -1.82
N TYR A 351 18.99 19.18 -2.36
CA TYR A 351 18.59 20.57 -2.54
C TYR A 351 17.36 20.69 -3.44
N LEU A 352 17.36 20.03 -4.60
CA LEU A 352 16.24 20.04 -5.53
C LEU A 352 14.98 19.40 -4.92
N ILE A 353 15.13 18.26 -4.24
CA ILE A 353 14.03 17.60 -3.53
C ILE A 353 13.44 18.54 -2.48
N ARG A 354 14.26 19.13 -1.60
CA ARG A 354 13.80 20.05 -0.55
C ARG A 354 13.07 21.25 -1.15
N SER A 355 13.65 21.89 -2.16
CA SER A 355 13.06 23.03 -2.85
C SER A 355 11.71 22.67 -3.48
N THR A 356 11.59 21.46 -4.02
CA THR A 356 10.31 20.96 -4.57
C THR A 356 9.29 20.68 -3.48
N VAL A 357 9.69 20.12 -2.34
CA VAL A 357 8.81 19.96 -1.16
C VAL A 357 8.29 21.33 -0.73
N ASP A 358 9.16 22.33 -0.60
CA ASP A 358 8.78 23.69 -0.22
C ASP A 358 7.82 24.33 -1.24
N ALA A 359 8.02 24.09 -2.54
CA ALA A 359 7.07 24.50 -3.58
C ALA A 359 5.70 23.84 -3.40
N VAL A 360 5.64 22.54 -3.06
CA VAL A 360 4.37 21.86 -2.75
C VAL A 360 3.70 22.49 -1.53
N LEU A 361 4.43 22.80 -0.46
CA LEU A 361 3.88 23.46 0.74
C LEU A 361 3.16 24.77 0.39
N ASN A 362 3.70 25.54 -0.55
CA ASN A 362 3.12 26.82 -0.99
C ASN A 362 1.80 26.67 -1.77
N THR A 363 1.42 25.45 -2.17
CA THR A 363 0.14 25.16 -2.84
C THR A 363 -1.00 24.83 -1.85
N VAL A 364 -0.73 24.82 -0.55
CA VAL A 364 -1.72 24.47 0.47
C VAL A 364 -2.95 25.38 0.40
N LEU A 365 -4.13 24.79 0.47
CA LEU A 365 -5.42 25.49 0.46
C LEU A 365 -5.73 26.04 1.87
N PRO A 366 -6.64 27.03 2.00
CA PRO A 366 -6.93 27.68 3.29
C PRO A 366 -7.25 26.68 4.42
N GLU A 367 -8.00 25.62 4.14
CA GLU A 367 -8.39 24.61 5.11
C GLU A 367 -7.28 23.59 5.45
N GLY A 368 -6.11 23.66 4.80
CA GLY A 368 -4.99 22.73 4.98
C GLY A 368 -5.01 21.51 4.06
N ASN A 369 -5.92 21.47 3.07
CA ASN A 369 -5.91 20.48 2.01
C ASN A 369 -4.92 20.86 0.91
N PHE A 370 -4.60 19.92 0.03
CA PHE A 370 -3.83 20.19 -1.18
C PHE A 370 -4.70 19.99 -2.43
N PRO A 371 -4.52 20.84 -3.45
CA PRO A 371 -5.26 20.68 -4.68
C PRO A 371 -4.73 19.49 -5.47
N SER A 372 -5.45 19.08 -6.50
CA SER A 372 -4.95 18.03 -7.41
C SER A 372 -3.71 18.47 -8.21
N ARG A 373 -3.56 19.78 -8.43
CA ARG A 373 -2.55 20.45 -9.28
C ARG A 373 -2.24 21.85 -8.71
N PRO A 374 -1.03 22.43 -8.91
CA PRO A 374 -0.59 23.67 -8.27
C PRO A 374 -1.57 24.87 -8.38
N VAL A 375 -2.09 25.16 -9.57
CA VAL A 375 -2.92 26.36 -9.84
C VAL A 375 -4.43 26.11 -9.61
N SER A 376 -4.80 24.94 -9.09
CA SER A 376 -6.21 24.58 -8.91
C SER A 376 -6.74 25.03 -7.55
N ALA A 377 -7.83 25.81 -7.54
CA ALA A 377 -8.56 26.16 -6.30
C ALA A 377 -9.59 25.10 -5.85
N ASP A 378 -9.70 23.97 -6.56
CA ASP A 378 -10.67 22.90 -6.29
C ASP A 378 -10.34 22.08 -5.03
N ASP A 379 -10.93 22.47 -3.89
CA ASP A 379 -10.80 21.78 -2.60
C ASP A 379 -11.85 20.66 -2.40
N ARG A 380 -11.86 19.65 -3.27
CA ARG A 380 -12.86 18.55 -3.17
C ARG A 380 -12.31 17.16 -2.87
N LEU A 381 -11.03 16.91 -3.16
CA LEU A 381 -10.45 15.57 -3.07
C LEU A 381 -9.64 15.42 -1.78
N VAL A 382 -10.00 14.43 -0.97
CA VAL A 382 -9.30 14.04 0.26
C VAL A 382 -9.00 12.55 0.14
N GLN A 383 -8.03 12.22 -0.71
CA GLN A 383 -7.73 10.86 -1.16
C GLN A 383 -6.20 10.65 -1.18
N TRP A 384 -5.74 9.40 -1.08
CA TRP A 384 -4.31 9.10 -1.26
C TRP A 384 -3.81 9.53 -2.64
N CYS A 385 -4.59 9.29 -3.70
CA CYS A 385 -4.20 9.71 -5.04
C CYS A 385 -4.18 11.23 -5.25
N HIS A 386 -5.05 11.98 -4.55
CA HIS A 386 -5.18 13.43 -4.68
C HIS A 386 -5.65 14.07 -3.35
N GLY A 387 -4.84 14.99 -2.81
CA GLY A 387 -5.12 15.73 -1.58
C GLY A 387 -4.26 15.29 -0.40
N SER A 388 -4.58 15.83 0.79
CA SER A 388 -3.79 15.66 2.02
C SER A 388 -3.39 14.23 2.37
N PRO A 389 -4.24 13.20 2.22
CA PRO A 389 -3.86 11.83 2.58
C PRO A 389 -2.64 11.30 1.81
N GLY A 390 -2.45 11.76 0.56
CA GLY A 390 -1.27 11.43 -0.24
C GLY A 390 -0.05 12.34 0.00
N ILE A 391 -0.23 13.47 0.66
CA ILE A 391 0.82 14.48 0.92
C ILE A 391 1.46 14.25 2.29
N ILE A 392 0.67 13.89 3.30
CA ILE A 392 1.14 13.64 4.67
C ILE A 392 2.33 12.64 4.74
N PRO A 393 2.33 11.50 4.03
CA PRO A 393 3.48 10.60 4.03
C PRO A 393 4.77 11.27 3.49
N MET A 394 4.65 12.12 2.45
CA MET A 394 5.79 12.88 1.93
C MET A 394 6.29 13.89 2.95
N LEU A 395 5.39 14.65 3.61
CA LEU A 395 5.77 15.63 4.62
C LEU A 395 6.43 15.00 5.85
N THR A 396 5.88 13.88 6.35
CA THR A 396 6.49 13.15 7.47
C THR A 396 7.86 12.59 7.09
N LYS A 397 8.05 12.16 5.84
CA LYS A 397 9.36 11.74 5.34
C LYS A 397 10.32 12.91 5.18
N ALA A 398 9.85 14.05 4.68
CA ALA A 398 10.65 15.28 4.58
C ALA A 398 11.10 15.78 5.97
N HIS A 399 10.22 15.71 6.97
CA HIS A 399 10.59 15.99 8.37
C HIS A 399 11.69 15.05 8.87
N GLU A 400 11.59 13.74 8.62
CA GLU A 400 12.61 12.76 8.98
C GLU A 400 13.97 13.05 8.30
N VAL A 401 13.93 13.47 7.03
CA VAL A 401 15.12 13.63 6.18
C VAL A 401 15.81 14.98 6.37
N PHE A 402 15.04 16.05 6.53
CA PHE A 402 15.56 17.42 6.60
C PHE A 402 15.54 18.00 8.02
N GLU A 403 15.00 17.26 9.01
CA GLU A 403 14.85 17.69 10.40
C GLU A 403 14.18 19.07 10.55
N ASP A 404 13.27 19.42 9.63
CA ASP A 404 12.56 20.71 9.59
C ASP A 404 11.13 20.52 10.11
N ASP A 405 10.82 21.18 11.23
CA ASP A 405 9.52 21.08 11.92
C ASP A 405 8.36 21.66 11.09
N ARG A 406 8.64 22.53 10.10
CA ARG A 406 7.58 23.08 9.22
C ARG A 406 6.84 21.98 8.48
N TYR A 407 7.54 20.90 8.10
CA TYR A 407 6.94 19.76 7.43
C TYR A 407 6.02 18.97 8.35
N LEU A 408 6.43 18.73 9.60
CA LEU A 408 5.60 18.05 10.58
C LEU A 408 4.37 18.88 10.95
N GLU A 409 4.52 20.19 11.13
CA GLU A 409 3.40 21.09 11.41
C GLU A 409 2.40 21.15 10.26
N MET A 410 2.88 21.20 9.01
CA MET A 410 2.00 21.09 7.84
C MET A 410 1.29 19.74 7.81
N ALA A 411 1.97 18.64 8.11
CA ALA A 411 1.36 17.32 8.17
C ALA A 411 0.26 17.24 9.24
N ARG A 412 0.47 17.83 10.43
CA ARG A 412 -0.55 17.95 11.48
C ARG A 412 -1.76 18.75 11.00
N ARG A 413 -1.54 19.93 10.41
CA ARG A 413 -2.62 20.77 9.83
C ARG A 413 -3.42 20.02 8.78
N SER A 414 -2.74 19.33 7.85
CA SER A 414 -3.39 18.52 6.83
C SER A 414 -4.15 17.33 7.40
N SER A 415 -3.71 16.78 8.53
CA SER A 415 -4.42 15.70 9.22
C SER A 415 -5.78 16.11 9.76
N GLU A 416 -5.98 17.39 10.09
CA GLU A 416 -7.30 17.92 10.49
C GLU A 416 -8.31 17.85 9.35
N VAL A 417 -7.87 18.07 8.10
CA VAL A 417 -8.71 17.88 6.92
C VAL A 417 -9.09 16.41 6.78
N VAL A 418 -8.12 15.50 6.92
CA VAL A 418 -8.37 14.06 6.84
C VAL A 418 -9.35 13.64 7.94
N TRP A 419 -9.21 14.16 9.16
CA TRP A 419 -10.13 13.85 10.26
C TRP A 419 -11.55 14.31 9.96
N LYS A 420 -11.73 15.54 9.47
CA LYS A 420 -13.06 16.10 9.20
C LYS A 420 -13.73 15.52 7.95
N ARG A 421 -12.96 15.23 6.90
CA ARG A 421 -13.46 14.98 5.52
C ARG A 421 -12.99 13.65 4.93
N GLY A 422 -12.28 12.83 5.70
CA GLY A 422 -11.65 11.59 5.22
C GLY A 422 -12.54 10.34 5.25
N LEU A 423 -13.73 10.41 5.83
CA LEU A 423 -14.72 9.31 5.81
C LEU A 423 -15.47 9.32 4.48
N LEU A 424 -14.87 8.82 3.41
CA LEU A 424 -15.39 8.99 2.05
C LEU A 424 -16.65 8.15 1.75
N THR A 425 -17.60 8.74 1.02
CA THR A 425 -18.78 8.00 0.49
C THR A 425 -18.41 7.06 -0.66
N LYS A 426 -17.21 7.22 -1.23
CA LYS A 426 -16.69 6.42 -2.34
C LYS A 426 -16.32 4.98 -1.95
N GLY A 427 -16.14 4.70 -0.66
CA GLY A 427 -15.84 3.35 -0.16
C GLY A 427 -14.62 3.31 0.77
N ASN A 428 -14.21 2.09 1.11
CA ASN A 428 -13.18 1.84 2.14
C ASN A 428 -11.81 1.43 1.58
N GLY A 429 -11.56 1.54 0.27
CA GLY A 429 -10.28 1.18 -0.36
C GLY A 429 -9.10 2.10 0.03
N ILE A 430 -7.91 1.80 -0.51
CA ILE A 430 -6.68 2.57 -0.22
C ILE A 430 -6.52 3.80 -1.12
N CYS A 431 -6.80 3.71 -2.42
CA CYS A 431 -6.47 4.79 -3.34
C CYS A 431 -7.28 6.07 -3.06
N HIS A 432 -8.55 5.89 -2.74
CA HIS A 432 -9.52 6.97 -2.54
C HIS A 432 -10.69 6.51 -1.67
N GLY A 433 -10.36 5.88 -0.55
CA GLY A 433 -11.32 5.41 0.44
C GLY A 433 -10.84 5.62 1.88
N VAL A 434 -11.68 5.21 2.83
CA VAL A 434 -11.44 5.40 4.27
C VAL A 434 -10.12 4.76 4.72
N ALA A 435 -9.80 3.54 4.25
CA ALA A 435 -8.56 2.87 4.66
C ALA A 435 -7.30 3.65 4.25
N GLY A 436 -7.26 4.14 3.01
CA GLY A 436 -6.17 4.98 2.51
C GLY A 436 -5.97 6.25 3.32
N ASN A 437 -7.07 6.88 3.69
CA ASN A 437 -7.06 8.07 4.51
C ASN A 437 -6.58 7.77 5.94
N GLY A 438 -6.93 6.59 6.48
CA GLY A 438 -6.43 6.12 7.78
C GLY A 438 -4.91 5.94 7.83
N TYR A 439 -4.27 5.54 6.73
CA TYR A 439 -2.81 5.43 6.65
C TYR A 439 -2.07 6.77 6.79
N ALA A 440 -2.72 7.90 6.52
CA ALA A 440 -2.14 9.22 6.81
C ALA A 440 -1.90 9.41 8.31
N PHE A 441 -2.81 8.93 9.17
CA PHE A 441 -2.63 8.97 10.62
C PHE A 441 -1.56 7.98 11.11
N LEU A 442 -1.43 6.81 10.47
CA LEU A 442 -0.35 5.88 10.81
C LEU A 442 1.03 6.44 10.46
N SER A 443 1.13 7.20 9.35
CA SER A 443 2.35 7.91 8.97
C SER A 443 2.71 8.99 10.01
N LEU A 444 1.73 9.79 10.43
CA LEU A 444 1.90 10.80 11.49
C LEU A 444 2.24 10.19 12.83
N ARG A 445 1.60 9.08 13.24
CA ARG A 445 1.92 8.39 14.49
C ARG A 445 3.39 7.96 14.55
N LYS A 446 3.99 7.59 13.42
CA LYS A 446 5.42 7.25 13.36
C LYS A 446 6.30 8.49 13.54
N ALA A 447 5.94 9.61 12.89
CA ALA A 447 6.71 10.85 12.95
C ALA A 447 6.50 11.65 14.25
N ASP A 448 5.34 11.50 14.91
CA ASP A 448 4.92 12.23 16.09
C ASP A 448 4.34 11.27 17.14
N ALA A 449 5.19 10.36 17.62
CA ALA A 449 4.79 9.29 18.53
C ALA A 449 4.29 9.80 19.91
N ALA A 450 4.62 11.05 20.26
CA ALA A 450 4.16 11.68 21.49
C ALA A 450 2.67 12.09 21.42
N ASP A 451 2.15 12.34 20.21
CA ASP A 451 0.75 12.71 20.00
C ASP A 451 -0.14 11.47 19.81
N GLY A 452 -0.77 11.04 20.91
CA GLY A 452 -1.72 9.93 20.92
C GLY A 452 -2.96 10.12 20.03
N ARG A 453 -3.25 11.35 19.55
CA ARG A 453 -4.36 11.60 18.62
C ARG A 453 -4.21 10.79 17.35
N HIS A 454 -3.01 10.65 16.80
CA HIS A 454 -2.81 9.96 15.53
C HIS A 454 -3.16 8.47 15.60
N GLN A 455 -2.77 7.80 16.68
CA GLN A 455 -3.17 6.42 16.93
C GLN A 455 -4.69 6.29 17.08
N HIS A 456 -5.31 7.16 17.88
CA HIS A 456 -6.76 7.19 18.08
C HIS A 456 -7.51 7.37 16.76
N ARG A 457 -7.09 8.33 15.93
CA ARG A 457 -7.74 8.62 14.65
C ARG A 457 -7.58 7.50 13.63
N ALA A 458 -6.40 6.86 13.57
CA ALA A 458 -6.19 5.66 12.75
C ALA A 458 -7.15 4.52 13.14
N ARG A 459 -7.25 4.24 14.45
CA ARG A 459 -8.17 3.21 14.96
C ARG A 459 -9.63 3.55 14.74
N SER A 460 -10.01 4.82 14.92
CA SER A 460 -11.37 5.30 14.61
C SER A 460 -11.75 5.06 13.15
N PHE A 461 -10.83 5.32 12.22
CA PHE A 461 -11.04 5.03 10.78
C PHE A 461 -11.13 3.51 10.52
N ALA A 462 -10.36 2.70 11.26
CA ALA A 462 -10.46 1.24 11.20
C ALA A 462 -11.81 0.73 11.73
N GLY A 463 -12.29 1.25 12.86
CA GLY A 463 -13.61 0.94 13.41
C GLY A 463 -14.75 1.33 12.46
N PHE A 464 -14.64 2.48 11.79
CA PHE A 464 -15.57 2.88 10.74
C PHE A 464 -15.58 1.89 9.57
N ALA A 465 -14.40 1.58 9.03
CA ALA A 465 -14.26 0.62 7.93
C ALA A 465 -14.75 -0.79 8.32
N ALA A 466 -14.51 -1.22 9.56
CA ALA A 466 -14.98 -2.49 10.11
C ALA A 466 -16.52 -2.55 10.18
N SER A 467 -17.15 -1.46 10.64
CA SER A 467 -18.60 -1.36 10.74
C SER A 467 -19.29 -1.50 9.37
N ALA A 468 -18.68 -0.96 8.31
CA ALA A 468 -19.18 -1.08 6.95
C ALA A 468 -19.14 -2.53 6.42
N VAL A 469 -18.19 -3.36 6.89
CA VAL A 469 -18.13 -4.79 6.52
C VAL A 469 -19.19 -5.60 7.26
N LEU A 470 -19.45 -5.26 8.52
CA LEU A 470 -20.34 -6.01 9.41
C LEU A 470 -21.83 -5.67 9.19
N GLY A 471 -22.12 -4.47 8.70
CA GLY A 471 -23.47 -3.99 8.44
C GLY A 471 -24.22 -3.59 9.72
N PRO A 472 -25.35 -2.86 9.61
CA PRO A 472 -26.07 -2.29 10.75
C PRO A 472 -26.71 -3.30 11.71
N ASN A 473 -26.74 -4.60 11.36
CA ASN A 473 -27.34 -5.66 12.18
C ASN A 473 -26.33 -6.53 12.95
N SER A 474 -25.05 -6.18 12.96
CA SER A 474 -24.02 -6.94 13.71
C SER A 474 -23.89 -6.51 15.17
N SER A 475 -24.98 -6.11 15.82
CA SER A 475 -24.96 -6.05 17.28
C SER A 475 -24.75 -7.49 17.78
N THR A 476 -23.53 -7.80 18.21
CA THR A 476 -23.28 -8.85 19.18
C THR A 476 -23.93 -8.40 20.48
N GLY A 477 -25.27 -8.51 20.49
CA GLY A 477 -26.06 -8.35 21.68
C GLY A 477 -25.56 -9.35 22.71
N ALA A 478 -25.25 -8.84 23.88
CA ALA A 478 -25.03 -9.60 25.10
C ALA A 478 -26.23 -10.54 25.34
N ASN A 479 -26.16 -11.75 24.80
CA ASN A 479 -26.90 -12.93 25.23
C ASN A 479 -26.23 -14.17 24.62
N ALA A 480 -25.01 -14.44 25.07
CA ALA A 480 -24.44 -15.77 24.96
C ALA A 480 -25.11 -16.68 25.99
N SER A 481 -26.27 -17.22 25.64
CA SER A 481 -26.76 -18.46 26.25
C SER A 481 -27.22 -19.40 25.13
N SER A 482 -26.41 -20.43 24.90
CA SER A 482 -26.74 -21.68 24.22
C SER A 482 -27.46 -21.58 22.86
N ARG A 483 -26.69 -21.70 21.77
CA ARG A 483 -27.05 -22.51 20.58
C ARG A 483 -25.79 -22.75 19.75
N GLY A 484 -25.59 -24.03 19.42
CA GLY A 484 -24.31 -24.60 19.02
C GLY A 484 -23.78 -24.19 17.66
N ASP A 485 -22.47 -24.44 17.49
CA ASP A 485 -21.72 -24.43 16.25
C ASP A 485 -22.50 -25.08 15.08
N PRO A 486 -22.73 -24.39 13.96
CA PRO A 486 -23.41 -24.98 12.82
C PRO A 486 -22.47 -25.74 11.86
N PHE A 487 -21.19 -25.96 12.19
CA PHE A 487 -20.27 -26.66 11.28
C PHE A 487 -19.29 -27.60 12.01
N GLY A 488 -19.77 -28.79 12.33
CA GLY A 488 -18.96 -30.00 12.50
C GLY A 488 -19.18 -30.96 11.33
N PRO A 489 -18.20 -31.81 10.98
CA PRO A 489 -18.23 -32.59 9.74
C PRO A 489 -19.09 -33.85 9.92
N GLY A 490 -20.14 -33.98 9.11
CA GLY A 490 -20.99 -35.16 9.09
C GLY A 490 -21.64 -35.31 7.72
N ALA A 491 -21.22 -36.34 6.99
CA ALA A 491 -21.73 -36.73 5.68
C ALA A 491 -23.25 -36.95 5.69
N HIS A 492 -23.92 -36.67 4.58
CA HIS A 492 -24.86 -37.62 3.97
C HIS A 492 -25.09 -37.28 2.50
N VAL A 493 -24.71 -38.24 1.65
CA VAL A 493 -24.98 -38.29 0.21
C VAL A 493 -26.46 -38.59 0.01
N HIS A 494 -27.15 -37.77 -0.78
CA HIS A 494 -28.42 -38.14 -1.39
C HIS A 494 -28.40 -37.80 -2.88
N HIS A 495 -28.31 -38.85 -3.70
CA HIS A 495 -28.75 -38.82 -5.09
C HIS A 495 -30.28 -38.68 -5.15
N PRO A 496 -30.79 -38.07 -6.23
CA PRO A 496 -31.83 -38.78 -6.97
C PRO A 496 -31.52 -38.90 -8.47
N ARG A 497 -31.82 -40.08 -9.00
CA ARG A 497 -31.91 -40.41 -10.41
C ARG A 497 -33.28 -39.99 -10.96
N GLY A 498 -33.28 -39.54 -12.22
CA GLY A 498 -34.23 -40.02 -13.23
C GLY A 498 -35.55 -39.26 -13.41
N GLY A 499 -35.75 -38.72 -14.60
CA GLY A 499 -37.06 -38.28 -15.12
C GLY A 499 -36.90 -37.37 -16.33
N GLY A 500 -37.09 -37.90 -17.53
CA GLY A 500 -36.87 -37.20 -18.80
C GLY A 500 -38.06 -36.46 -19.39
N PHE A 501 -37.78 -35.89 -20.57
CA PHE A 501 -38.65 -35.32 -21.61
C PHE A 501 -39.19 -33.89 -21.46
N GLY A 502 -38.99 -33.11 -22.54
CA GLY A 502 -39.74 -31.90 -22.83
C GLY A 502 -38.99 -30.85 -23.67
N LEU A 503 -38.84 -31.10 -24.98
CA LEU A 503 -38.46 -30.07 -25.94
C LEU A 503 -39.53 -28.97 -26.00
N GLY A 504 -39.12 -27.71 -25.89
CA GLY A 504 -39.98 -26.55 -26.10
C GLY A 504 -39.15 -25.31 -26.39
N ARG A 505 -39.00 -24.98 -27.68
CA ARG A 505 -38.50 -23.67 -28.13
C ARG A 505 -39.59 -22.62 -27.87
N SER A 506 -39.22 -21.50 -27.28
CA SER A 506 -39.80 -20.19 -27.62
C SER A 506 -38.87 -19.05 -27.20
N SER A 507 -38.86 -18.06 -28.05
CA SER A 507 -37.97 -16.90 -28.14
C SER A 507 -38.54 -15.66 -27.45
N SER A 508 -37.68 -14.86 -26.84
CA SER A 508 -37.74 -13.37 -26.76
C SER A 508 -36.39 -12.91 -26.19
N HIS A 509 -35.47 -12.35 -26.97
CA HIS A 509 -35.38 -10.91 -27.29
C HIS A 509 -35.64 -10.02 -26.07
N ASP A 510 -34.57 -9.71 -25.33
CA ASP A 510 -34.39 -8.34 -24.86
C ASP A 510 -32.90 -7.95 -24.88
N ALA A 511 -32.63 -6.79 -25.47
CA ALA A 511 -31.32 -6.32 -25.87
C ALA A 511 -30.73 -5.41 -24.77
N GLY A 512 -29.91 -5.98 -23.90
CA GLY A 512 -29.08 -5.22 -22.96
C GLY A 512 -27.77 -4.77 -23.63
N LYS A 513 -27.72 -3.50 -24.05
CA LYS A 513 -26.50 -2.84 -24.53
C LYS A 513 -25.45 -2.80 -23.40
N SER A 514 -24.42 -3.62 -23.51
CA SER A 514 -23.20 -3.50 -22.71
C SER A 514 -22.36 -2.33 -23.23
N ILE A 515 -22.18 -1.31 -22.39
CA ILE A 515 -21.27 -0.20 -22.67
C ILE A 515 -19.85 -0.72 -22.49
N HIS A 516 -19.09 -0.76 -23.59
CA HIS A 516 -17.69 -1.13 -23.61
C HIS A 516 -16.87 -0.15 -22.76
N SER A 517 -16.20 -0.66 -21.71
CA SER A 517 -15.09 0.04 -21.08
C SER A 517 -13.95 0.12 -22.09
N ALA A 518 -13.61 1.35 -22.49
CA ALA A 518 -12.57 1.66 -23.45
C ALA A 518 -11.26 0.95 -23.11
N GLY A 519 -10.74 0.22 -24.09
CA GLY A 519 -9.36 -0.24 -24.11
C GLY A 519 -8.43 0.97 -24.07
N TRP A 520 -7.38 0.84 -23.27
CA TRP A 520 -6.29 1.79 -23.22
C TRP A 520 -5.48 1.60 -24.50
N PRO A 521 -5.31 2.63 -25.36
CA PRO A 521 -4.63 2.43 -26.61
C PRO A 521 -3.12 2.32 -26.39
N SER A 522 -2.59 1.26 -26.96
CA SER A 522 -1.21 1.04 -27.36
C SER A 522 -0.70 2.14 -28.30
N ASN A 523 0.61 2.41 -28.23
CA ASN A 523 1.38 3.26 -29.13
C ASN A 523 1.02 3.08 -30.62
N GLY A 524 0.98 4.20 -31.34
CA GLY A 524 0.88 4.28 -32.79
C GLY A 524 1.09 5.70 -33.28
N CYS A 525 2.29 5.98 -33.79
CA CYS A 525 2.70 7.23 -34.41
C CYS A 525 1.95 7.50 -35.72
N ASN A 526 1.59 8.77 -36.01
CA ASN A 526 1.85 9.48 -37.27
C ASN A 526 1.04 10.79 -37.40
N GLY A 527 1.74 11.86 -37.80
CA GLY A 527 1.30 12.72 -38.91
C GLY A 527 0.43 13.95 -38.61
N ALA A 528 1.12 15.09 -38.45
CA ALA A 528 0.83 16.43 -38.99
C ALA A 528 -0.57 16.80 -39.50
N GLY A 529 -1.02 18.01 -39.08
CA GLY A 529 -1.64 18.98 -39.98
C GLY A 529 -2.90 19.67 -39.48
N GLY A 530 -2.89 21.02 -39.47
CA GLY A 530 -4.04 21.82 -39.89
C GLY A 530 -4.66 22.75 -38.85
N ASP A 531 -4.36 24.04 -39.00
CA ASP A 531 -5.04 25.21 -38.43
C ASP A 531 -6.57 25.23 -38.63
N GLY A 532 -7.25 26.02 -37.79
CA GLY A 532 -8.57 26.56 -38.11
C GLY A 532 -9.31 27.17 -36.91
N GLY A 533 -9.23 28.50 -36.78
CA GLY A 533 -9.95 29.28 -35.77
C GLY A 533 -11.46 29.37 -35.97
N GLY A 534 -12.15 29.92 -34.98
CA GLY A 534 -13.58 30.23 -35.06
C GLY A 534 -14.14 30.86 -33.78
N ASP A 535 -14.26 32.18 -33.82
CA ASP A 535 -14.92 33.07 -32.86
C ASP A 535 -16.44 32.81 -32.69
N GLY A 536 -16.98 33.33 -31.59
CA GLY A 536 -18.40 33.62 -31.37
C GLY A 536 -18.91 33.04 -30.05
N GLY A 537 -19.54 33.76 -29.12
CA GLY A 537 -20.26 35.02 -29.17
C GLY A 537 -21.33 34.96 -28.07
N ALA A 538 -21.56 36.10 -27.40
CA ALA A 538 -22.29 36.28 -26.16
C ALA A 538 -23.78 35.83 -26.12
N GLY A 539 -24.30 35.66 -24.89
CA GLY A 539 -25.75 35.64 -24.64
C GLY A 539 -26.10 35.48 -23.15
N GLY A 540 -26.42 36.59 -22.48
CA GLY A 540 -26.77 36.65 -21.06
C GLY A 540 -28.20 36.22 -20.71
N GLY A 541 -28.44 35.98 -19.42
CA GLY A 541 -29.76 35.76 -18.85
C GLY A 541 -29.73 35.93 -17.33
N ARG A 542 -30.35 37.02 -16.85
CA ARG A 542 -30.45 37.44 -15.44
C ARG A 542 -31.67 36.83 -14.75
N ALA A 543 -31.48 36.60 -13.44
CA ALA A 543 -32.38 36.86 -12.30
C ALA A 543 -33.69 36.08 -12.09
N GLY A 544 -33.88 35.67 -10.83
CA GLY A 544 -35.17 35.25 -10.25
C GLY A 544 -35.02 34.88 -8.77
N ALA A 545 -35.13 35.87 -7.88
CA ALA A 545 -35.15 35.70 -6.44
C ALA A 545 -36.54 35.26 -5.92
N GLY A 546 -36.57 34.51 -4.82
CA GLY A 546 -37.79 34.17 -4.10
C GLY A 546 -37.49 33.59 -2.72
N GLY A 547 -37.40 34.45 -1.70
CA GLY A 547 -37.25 34.03 -0.31
C GLY A 547 -38.58 33.63 0.32
N ARG A 548 -38.52 32.71 1.30
CA ARG A 548 -39.52 32.57 2.38
C ARG A 548 -38.83 32.11 3.67
N SER A 549 -38.98 32.93 4.69
CA SER A 549 -38.69 32.68 6.11
C SER A 549 -39.93 32.17 6.84
N HIS A 550 -39.79 31.24 7.79
CA HIS A 550 -40.59 31.06 9.03
C HIS A 550 -39.90 29.96 9.86
N SER A 551 -39.24 30.30 10.97
CA SER A 551 -39.73 30.45 12.36
C SER A 551 -39.65 29.15 13.17
N VAL A 552 -38.99 29.28 14.33
CA VAL A 552 -38.59 28.27 15.30
C VAL A 552 -39.80 27.63 16.01
N GLY A 553 -39.75 26.32 16.20
CA GLY A 553 -40.66 25.55 17.05
C GLY A 553 -39.89 24.44 17.77
N SER A 554 -39.90 24.50 19.10
CA SER A 554 -39.22 23.63 20.05
C SER A 554 -39.90 22.27 20.24
N GLY A 555 -39.09 21.22 20.43
CA GLY A 555 -39.44 20.01 21.19
C GLY A 555 -39.75 18.76 20.36
N GLY A 556 -38.95 17.71 20.52
CA GLY A 556 -39.32 16.36 20.06
C GLY A 556 -38.17 15.40 19.81
N ALA A 557 -37.82 14.63 20.84
CA ALA A 557 -37.31 13.26 20.86
C ALA A 557 -36.26 12.79 19.81
N CYS A 558 -35.11 12.39 20.33
CA CYS A 558 -34.05 11.64 19.67
C CYS A 558 -34.57 10.33 19.05
N GLY A 559 -34.50 10.21 17.72
CA GLY A 559 -34.64 8.95 16.99
C GLY A 559 -33.31 8.56 16.36
N ALA A 560 -32.58 7.66 17.00
CA ALA A 560 -31.43 6.98 16.42
C ALA A 560 -31.93 5.95 15.39
N GLY A 561 -31.69 6.20 14.12
CA GLY A 561 -32.12 5.33 13.02
C GLY A 561 -31.69 5.81 11.64
N GLY A 562 -30.56 6.52 11.54
CA GLY A 562 -30.00 6.88 10.24
C GLY A 562 -29.37 5.64 9.59
N GLU A 563 -29.97 5.15 8.51
CA GLU A 563 -29.30 4.21 7.61
C GLU A 563 -27.98 4.83 7.13
N MET A 564 -26.86 4.12 7.31
CA MET A 564 -25.59 4.53 6.73
C MET A 564 -25.76 4.69 5.20
N PRO A 565 -25.39 5.83 4.61
CA PRO A 565 -25.57 6.05 3.17
C PRO A 565 -24.82 4.96 2.39
N SER A 566 -25.45 4.44 1.34
CA SER A 566 -24.87 3.37 0.52
C SER A 566 -23.55 3.84 -0.11
N GLN A 567 -22.45 3.17 0.24
CA GLN A 567 -21.14 3.45 -0.36
C GLN A 567 -21.15 3.03 -1.84
N ALA A 568 -20.47 3.81 -2.68
CA ALA A 568 -20.28 3.43 -4.09
C ALA A 568 -19.52 2.10 -4.19
N VAL A 569 -19.94 1.23 -5.12
CA VAL A 569 -19.22 -0.03 -5.40
C VAL A 569 -18.03 0.27 -6.32
N PRO A 570 -16.79 -0.05 -5.94
CA PRO A 570 -15.62 0.14 -6.81
C PRO A 570 -15.62 -0.77 -8.04
N ASP A 571 -14.89 -0.39 -9.10
CA ASP A 571 -14.74 -1.19 -10.33
C ASP A 571 -14.09 -2.56 -10.05
N ARG A 572 -13.13 -2.58 -9.12
CA ARG A 572 -12.49 -3.81 -8.61
C ARG A 572 -12.74 -3.96 -7.11
N PRO A 573 -13.94 -4.38 -6.70
CA PRO A 573 -14.42 -4.28 -5.31
C PRO A 573 -13.65 -5.16 -4.33
N MET A 574 -12.92 -6.16 -4.82
CA MET A 574 -12.11 -7.05 -3.98
C MET A 574 -10.64 -6.64 -3.91
N SER A 575 -10.19 -5.74 -4.79
CA SER A 575 -8.77 -5.45 -4.97
C SER A 575 -8.10 -4.70 -3.82
N LEU A 576 -6.77 -4.65 -3.85
CA LEU A 576 -5.97 -4.02 -2.80
C LEU A 576 -6.15 -2.49 -2.77
N PHE A 577 -6.09 -1.80 -3.91
CA PHE A 577 -6.16 -0.33 -3.88
C PHE A 577 -7.58 0.23 -3.93
N GLU A 578 -8.53 -0.48 -4.55
CA GLU A 578 -9.89 0.05 -4.73
C GLU A 578 -10.90 -0.61 -3.80
N GLY A 579 -10.59 -1.80 -3.27
CA GLY A 579 -11.58 -2.69 -2.70
C GLY A 579 -11.26 -3.22 -1.30
N LEU A 580 -11.93 -4.33 -0.98
CA LEU A 580 -11.96 -4.95 0.34
C LEU A 580 -10.60 -5.45 0.82
N ALA A 581 -9.71 -5.90 -0.08
CA ALA A 581 -8.36 -6.31 0.30
C ALA A 581 -7.56 -5.15 0.89
N GLY A 582 -7.76 -3.93 0.39
CA GLY A 582 -7.15 -2.72 0.95
C GLY A 582 -7.63 -2.40 2.35
N SER A 583 -8.95 -2.48 2.55
CA SER A 583 -9.55 -2.33 3.88
C SER A 583 -9.03 -3.39 4.83
N ALA A 584 -8.95 -4.65 4.42
CA ALA A 584 -8.42 -5.74 5.22
C ALA A 584 -6.95 -5.53 5.61
N ALA A 585 -6.11 -5.04 4.69
CA ALA A 585 -4.72 -4.69 4.99
C ALA A 585 -4.64 -3.59 6.07
N PHE A 586 -5.46 -2.55 5.95
CA PHE A 586 -5.51 -1.47 6.94
C PHE A 586 -6.02 -1.94 8.32
N LEU A 587 -7.04 -2.80 8.36
CA LEU A 587 -7.51 -3.41 9.61
C LEU A 587 -6.41 -4.25 10.26
N ALA A 588 -5.72 -5.09 9.48
CA ALA A 588 -4.60 -5.91 9.94
C ALA A 588 -3.47 -5.04 10.53
N ASP A 589 -3.20 -3.91 9.89
CA ASP A 589 -2.23 -2.93 10.38
C ASP A 589 -2.68 -2.33 11.73
N CYS A 590 -3.94 -1.93 11.86
CA CYS A 590 -4.47 -1.40 13.12
C CYS A 590 -4.57 -2.43 14.27
N CYS A 591 -4.46 -3.74 13.98
CA CYS A 591 -4.43 -4.80 15.00
C CYS A 591 -3.09 -4.93 15.73
N VAL A 592 -2.00 -4.31 15.26
CA VAL A 592 -0.69 -4.47 15.89
C VAL A 592 -0.62 -3.62 17.16
N SER A 593 -0.20 -4.25 18.28
CA SER A 593 -0.05 -3.57 19.57
C SER A 593 0.99 -2.44 19.53
N GLU A 594 0.82 -1.42 20.39
CA GLU A 594 1.75 -0.28 20.49
C GLU A 594 3.21 -0.70 20.71
N ALA A 595 3.46 -1.84 21.37
CA ALA A 595 4.80 -2.37 21.62
C ALA A 595 5.52 -2.91 20.37
N GLY A 596 4.79 -3.25 19.29
CA GLY A 596 5.35 -3.65 17.99
C GLY A 596 5.23 -2.57 16.91
N ALA A 597 4.49 -1.48 17.18
CA ALA A 597 4.17 -0.47 16.18
C ALA A 597 5.39 0.33 15.66
N GLY A 598 6.48 0.36 16.42
CA GLY A 598 7.75 1.01 16.06
C GLY A 598 8.65 0.20 15.11
N GLU A 599 8.41 -1.11 14.98
CA GLU A 599 9.25 -2.02 14.18
C GLU A 599 8.66 -2.33 12.78
N HIS A 600 7.40 -2.00 12.56
CA HIS A 600 6.71 -2.27 11.29
C HIS A 600 6.50 -1.00 10.47
N ALA A 601 6.85 -1.04 9.19
CA ALA A 601 6.44 0.01 8.27
C ALA A 601 5.00 -0.24 7.78
N TRP A 602 4.29 0.86 7.57
CA TRP A 602 2.87 0.93 7.24
C TRP A 602 2.69 1.15 5.77
N PHE A 603 1.83 0.40 5.10
CA PHE A 603 1.57 0.62 3.68
C PHE A 603 1.14 2.09 3.41
N PRO A 604 1.57 2.76 2.32
CA PRO A 604 2.38 2.28 1.20
C PRO A 604 3.90 2.33 1.43
N SER A 605 4.39 2.44 2.68
CA SER A 605 5.83 2.35 2.92
C SER A 605 6.36 0.95 2.57
N LEU A 606 7.52 0.95 1.92
CA LEU A 606 8.08 -0.17 1.17
C LEU A 606 8.69 -1.26 2.08
N ALA A 607 8.62 -1.07 3.41
CA ALA A 607 9.29 -1.92 4.39
C ALA A 607 8.30 -2.81 5.16
N LEU A 608 7.98 -3.99 4.61
CA LEU A 608 7.34 -5.05 5.40
C LEU A 608 8.41 -5.77 6.24
N CYS A 609 9.00 -5.11 7.25
CA CYS A 609 10.04 -5.76 8.05
C CYS A 609 9.44 -6.72 9.10
N SER A 610 10.20 -7.79 9.34
CA SER A 610 9.85 -9.13 9.84
C SER A 610 9.28 -9.23 11.24
#